data_AF-A0A842W400-F1
#
_entry.id   AF-A0A842W400-F1
#
_cell.length_a   1.000
_cell.length_b   1.000
_cell.length_c   1.000
_cell.angle_alpha   90.00
_cell.angle_beta   90.00
_cell.angle_gamma   90.00
#
_symmetry.space_group_name_H-M   'P 1'
#
loop_
_entity.id
_entity.type
_entity.pdbx_description
1 polymer ?
#
loop_
_entity_poly.entity_id
_entity_poly.type
_entity_poly.pdbx_seq_one_letter_code
_entity_poly.pdbx_strand_id
1 'polypeptide(L)'
;MIDIHPKDIIKVSGYEDFVRQKMRELVEKSRINIQNYLVNTPDGVQAYKGCWVRDFTMLCESNISIIDAEFIKQGLDLFFTNQGSNGEIPDWVPYTKHKPVVYHLFNKHHFLDNPFWLVRLMVLYLQKSNNVNYFIKHEDDLLQGLKSENLWNNLDLLLQIDERNLRDDWGFTDCIKKTGVVLFSNLLKIDALRSFSIIYGYMDEKDKYEFYREQCSELVAKLDVLWDPHESLYYSATEVGRKIDIWGNAFAVYINALPEPRERKIANSIFLNRDKFVWNGQIRHLYRGVFWDEFLPGAENLAKHLNTYQNGAYWGTPAGWVAYAFEKAKAGAGRDLLIDLLSFYKENGIYECTYPEPMSKIRKMFSRNIYKKCPHYVASLALPARVMKL
;
A
#
# COMPACT_ATOMS: atom_id res chain seq x y z
N MET A 1 -16.49 14.04 -11.64
CA MET A 1 -15.14 13.68 -11.17
C MET A 1 -15.09 12.18 -10.97
N ILE A 2 -14.01 11.54 -11.40
CA ILE A 2 -13.75 10.12 -11.17
C ILE A 2 -13.50 9.92 -9.66
N ASP A 3 -14.54 9.63 -8.88
CA ASP A 3 -14.41 9.45 -7.42
C ASP A 3 -14.38 7.96 -7.09
N ILE A 4 -13.20 7.44 -6.76
CA ILE A 4 -12.97 5.99 -6.62
C ILE A 4 -12.79 5.57 -5.16
N HIS A 5 -12.46 6.50 -4.26
CA HIS A 5 -12.12 6.18 -2.86
C HIS A 5 -12.72 7.15 -1.85
N PRO A 6 -12.97 6.71 -0.61
CA PRO A 6 -13.48 7.56 0.45
C PRO A 6 -12.56 8.77 0.69
N LYS A 7 -13.17 9.96 0.82
CA LYS A 7 -12.45 11.20 1.09
C LYS A 7 -12.73 11.69 2.50
N ASP A 8 -11.68 12.10 3.19
CA ASP A 8 -11.69 13.07 4.30
C ASP A 8 -12.90 12.90 5.23
N ILE A 9 -13.04 11.76 5.90
CA ILE A 9 -14.19 11.50 6.77
C ILE A 9 -13.91 11.81 8.24
N ILE A 10 -12.65 11.73 8.68
CA ILE A 10 -12.30 11.79 10.11
C ILE A 10 -11.73 13.16 10.47
N LYS A 11 -12.37 13.86 11.41
CA LYS A 11 -11.87 15.14 11.94
C LYS A 11 -10.92 14.91 13.11
N VAL A 12 -9.66 15.35 12.98
CA VAL A 12 -8.61 15.19 14.02
C VAL A 12 -8.17 16.56 14.54
N SER A 13 -9.02 17.16 15.39
CA SER A 13 -8.80 18.52 15.89
C SER A 13 -7.56 18.69 16.77
N GLY A 14 -6.81 19.77 16.55
CA GLY A 14 -5.59 20.12 17.28
C GLY A 14 -4.31 19.56 16.65
N TYR A 15 -4.41 18.96 15.47
CA TYR A 15 -3.30 18.34 14.75
C TYR A 15 -3.19 18.79 13.29
N GLU A 16 -4.14 19.57 12.79
CA GLU A 16 -4.21 20.01 11.39
C GLU A 16 -2.91 20.70 10.95
N ASP A 17 -2.46 21.70 11.72
CA ASP A 17 -1.22 22.43 11.43
C ASP A 17 0.02 21.53 11.52
N PHE A 18 0.06 20.63 12.51
CA PHE A 18 1.15 19.67 12.66
C PHE A 18 1.25 18.76 11.44
N VAL A 19 0.13 18.18 10.99
CA VAL A 19 0.09 17.27 9.84
C VAL A 19 0.48 18.03 8.57
N ARG A 20 -0.10 19.21 8.32
CA ARG A 20 0.21 20.03 7.15
C ARG A 20 1.68 20.44 7.11
N GLN A 21 2.24 20.87 8.23
CA GLN A 21 3.64 21.25 8.33
C GLN A 21 4.57 20.05 8.13
N LYS A 22 4.29 18.93 8.80
CA LYS A 22 5.13 17.73 8.70
C LYS A 22 5.05 17.07 7.33
N MET A 23 3.89 17.04 6.70
CA MET A 23 3.78 16.56 5.32
C MET A 23 4.59 17.41 4.35
N ARG A 24 4.55 18.75 4.46
CA ARG A 24 5.41 19.63 3.66
C ARG A 24 6.90 19.33 3.92
N GLU A 25 7.30 19.21 5.18
CA GLU A 25 8.68 18.87 5.53
C GLU A 25 9.14 17.53 4.93
N LEU A 26 8.31 16.49 5.03
CA LEU A 26 8.64 15.17 4.49
C LEU A 26 8.74 15.19 2.96
N VAL A 27 7.79 15.83 2.28
CA VAL A 27 7.80 15.98 0.81
C VAL A 27 9.02 16.74 0.33
N GLU A 28 9.42 17.82 1.01
CA GLU A 28 10.64 18.55 0.62
C GLU A 28 11.90 17.73 0.88
N LYS A 29 11.99 17.06 2.03
CA LYS A 29 13.19 16.28 2.39
C LYS A 29 13.43 15.07 1.50
N SER A 30 12.38 14.41 1.04
CA SER A 30 12.51 13.22 0.19
C SER A 30 12.54 13.54 -1.31
N ARG A 31 12.40 14.82 -1.69
CA ARG A 31 12.37 15.27 -3.08
C ARG A 31 13.72 15.06 -3.77
N ILE A 32 13.67 14.52 -4.98
CA ILE A 32 14.83 14.24 -5.83
C ILE A 32 14.48 14.48 -7.30
N ASN A 33 15.51 14.68 -8.13
CA ASN A 33 15.36 14.73 -9.58
C ASN A 33 15.89 13.43 -10.20
N ILE A 34 15.09 12.78 -11.03
CA ILE A 34 15.46 11.57 -11.77
C ILE A 34 15.10 11.80 -13.24
N GLN A 35 16.08 11.73 -14.15
CA GLN A 35 15.85 11.84 -15.59
C GLN A 35 15.02 13.08 -15.98
N ASN A 36 15.21 14.20 -15.28
CA ASN A 36 14.48 15.47 -15.40
C ASN A 36 13.07 15.50 -14.78
N TYR A 37 12.63 14.43 -14.15
CA TYR A 37 11.37 14.38 -13.39
C TYR A 37 11.62 14.66 -11.92
N LEU A 38 10.83 15.56 -11.34
CA LEU A 38 10.81 15.87 -9.92
C LEU A 38 9.89 14.88 -9.20
N VAL A 39 10.48 14.01 -8.40
CA VAL A 39 9.80 12.93 -7.69
C VAL A 39 10.33 12.79 -6.27
N ASN A 40 9.91 11.75 -5.54
CA ASN A 40 10.27 11.55 -4.14
C ASN A 40 10.83 10.15 -3.89
N THR A 41 11.80 10.07 -2.99
CA THR A 41 12.18 8.83 -2.32
C THR A 41 11.16 8.50 -1.23
N PRO A 42 11.07 7.22 -0.79
CA PRO A 42 10.24 6.82 0.34
C PRO A 42 10.54 7.54 1.66
N ASP A 43 11.76 8.07 1.83
CA ASP A 43 12.23 8.63 3.08
C ASP A 43 13.01 9.95 2.91
N GLY A 44 12.97 10.81 3.93
CA GLY A 44 13.69 12.08 3.92
C GLY A 44 15.20 12.01 4.23
N VAL A 45 15.77 10.82 4.43
CA VAL A 45 17.21 10.61 4.71
C VAL A 45 17.96 9.87 3.61
N GLN A 46 17.29 9.61 2.48
CA GLN A 46 17.83 8.91 1.30
C GLN A 46 18.39 7.52 1.64
N ALA A 47 17.79 6.83 2.63
CA ALA A 47 18.06 5.42 2.86
C ALA A 47 17.61 4.57 1.66
N TYR A 48 16.51 4.97 1.02
CA TYR A 48 16.00 4.44 -0.24
C TYR A 48 16.56 5.24 -1.42
N LYS A 49 17.30 4.57 -2.31
CA LYS A 49 18.14 5.23 -3.34
C LYS A 49 17.41 5.63 -4.64
N GLY A 50 16.10 5.82 -4.60
CA GLY A 50 15.32 6.26 -5.76
C GLY A 50 13.82 6.31 -5.53
N CYS A 51 13.07 6.51 -6.61
CA CYS A 51 11.62 6.68 -6.58
C CYS A 51 10.93 5.33 -6.77
N TRP A 52 10.24 4.85 -5.74
CA TRP A 52 9.51 3.59 -5.75
C TRP A 52 8.05 3.82 -6.18
N VAL A 53 7.53 3.01 -7.12
CA VAL A 53 6.19 3.18 -7.70
C VAL A 53 5.13 3.24 -6.61
N ARG A 54 5.13 2.24 -5.73
CA ARG A 54 4.20 2.10 -4.61
C ARG A 54 4.29 3.28 -3.63
N ASP A 55 5.47 3.56 -3.09
CA ASP A 55 5.67 4.63 -2.10
C ASP A 55 5.34 6.01 -2.66
N PHE A 56 5.68 6.26 -3.92
CA PHE A 56 5.31 7.50 -4.60
C PHE A 56 3.78 7.61 -4.78
N THR A 57 3.12 6.51 -5.12
CA THR A 57 1.65 6.46 -5.23
C THR A 57 0.99 6.73 -3.88
N MET A 58 1.49 6.14 -2.80
CA MET A 58 1.01 6.38 -1.42
C MET A 58 1.22 7.82 -0.97
N LEU A 59 2.33 8.45 -1.35
CA LEU A 59 2.51 9.89 -1.14
C LEU A 59 1.42 10.68 -1.87
N CYS A 60 1.17 10.34 -3.13
CA CYS A 60 0.17 11.02 -3.95
C CYS A 60 -1.26 10.85 -3.42
N GLU A 61 -1.54 9.76 -2.70
CA GLU A 61 -2.82 9.55 -2.03
C GLU A 61 -3.11 10.57 -0.93
N SER A 62 -2.10 11.17 -0.28
CA SER A 62 -2.31 12.09 0.86
C SER A 62 -3.17 13.31 0.56
N ASN A 63 -3.38 13.63 -0.73
CA ASN A 63 -4.20 14.74 -1.23
C ASN A 63 -3.87 16.12 -0.63
N ILE A 64 -2.69 16.29 -0.05
CA ILE A 64 -2.21 17.58 0.43
C ILE A 64 -1.95 18.53 -0.75
N SER A 65 -2.08 19.84 -0.53
CA SER A 65 -2.05 20.85 -1.60
C SER A 65 -0.74 20.91 -2.40
N ILE A 66 0.37 20.41 -1.85
CA ILE A 66 1.67 20.39 -2.55
C ILE A 66 1.78 19.26 -3.59
N ILE A 67 0.87 18.27 -3.52
CA ILE A 67 0.75 17.19 -4.51
C ILE A 67 -0.36 17.58 -5.49
N ASP A 68 0.03 18.31 -6.53
CA ASP A 68 -0.86 18.69 -7.63
C ASP A 68 -0.82 17.69 -8.79
N ALA A 69 -1.61 17.94 -9.84
CA ALA A 69 -1.68 17.05 -10.99
C ALA A 69 -0.34 16.95 -11.76
N GLU A 70 0.43 18.03 -11.85
CA GLU A 70 1.70 18.03 -12.58
C GLU A 70 2.76 17.23 -11.83
N PHE A 71 2.78 17.32 -10.50
CA PHE A 71 3.63 16.48 -9.67
C PHE A 71 3.34 14.99 -9.87
N ILE A 72 2.06 14.59 -9.86
CA ILE A 72 1.67 13.18 -10.14
C ILE A 72 2.09 12.78 -11.55
N LYS A 73 1.86 13.65 -12.54
CA LYS A 73 2.23 13.41 -13.94
C LYS A 73 3.72 13.17 -14.11
N GLN A 74 4.59 13.89 -13.40
CA GLN A 74 6.03 13.64 -13.44
C GLN A 74 6.41 12.23 -12.97
N GLY A 75 5.73 11.70 -11.95
CA GLY A 75 5.89 10.30 -11.56
C GLY A 75 5.40 9.32 -12.62
N LEU A 76 4.22 9.55 -13.20
CA LEU A 76 3.69 8.73 -14.30
C LEU A 76 4.65 8.71 -15.50
N ASP A 77 5.09 9.88 -15.96
CA ASP A 77 6.01 10.01 -17.09
C ASP A 77 7.35 9.30 -16.80
N LEU A 78 7.87 9.40 -15.57
CA LEU A 78 9.06 8.68 -15.15
C LEU A 78 8.85 7.16 -15.27
N PHE A 79 7.75 6.63 -14.75
CA PHE A 79 7.50 5.19 -14.75
C PHE A 79 7.21 4.64 -16.15
N PHE A 80 6.43 5.34 -16.99
CA PHE A 80 6.21 4.94 -18.39
C PHE A 80 7.50 5.00 -19.21
N THR A 81 8.35 6.02 -19.02
CA THR A 81 9.66 6.11 -19.69
C THR A 81 10.58 4.95 -19.33
N ASN A 82 10.38 4.36 -18.16
CA ASN A 82 11.21 3.29 -17.62
C ASN A 82 10.49 1.92 -17.63
N GLN A 83 9.33 1.81 -18.29
CA GLN A 83 8.63 0.55 -18.49
C GLN A 83 9.43 -0.33 -19.47
N GLY A 84 9.54 -1.62 -19.13
CA GLY A 84 10.20 -2.61 -19.98
C GLY A 84 9.46 -2.82 -21.31
N SER A 85 10.17 -3.28 -22.34
CA SER A 85 9.58 -3.50 -23.68
C SER A 85 8.47 -4.56 -23.72
N ASN A 86 8.42 -5.45 -22.72
CA ASN A 86 7.37 -6.43 -22.53
C ASN A 86 6.26 -5.96 -21.57
N GLY A 87 6.29 -4.69 -21.15
CA GLY A 87 5.32 -4.08 -20.24
C GLY A 87 5.74 -4.05 -18.78
N GLU A 88 6.86 -4.66 -18.39
CA GLU A 88 7.31 -4.71 -16.98
C GLU A 88 7.37 -3.31 -16.34
N ILE A 89 6.65 -3.13 -15.24
CA ILE A 89 6.71 -1.91 -14.44
C ILE A 89 7.86 -2.03 -13.43
N PRO A 90 8.82 -1.08 -13.39
CA PRO A 90 9.92 -1.15 -12.43
C PRO A 90 9.41 -0.96 -11.00
N ASP A 91 10.10 -1.56 -10.03
CA ASP A 91 9.85 -1.28 -8.60
C ASP A 91 10.21 0.14 -8.24
N TRP A 92 11.40 0.56 -8.69
CA TRP A 92 11.90 1.90 -8.50
C TRP A 92 12.87 2.33 -9.58
N VAL A 93 12.97 3.64 -9.74
CA VAL A 93 13.98 4.25 -10.63
C VAL A 93 15.07 4.88 -9.77
N PRO A 94 16.35 4.51 -9.93
CA PRO A 94 17.45 5.10 -9.17
C PRO A 94 17.75 6.54 -9.58
N TYR A 95 18.12 7.37 -8.60
CA TYR A 95 18.68 8.70 -8.89
C TYR A 95 20.18 8.67 -9.23
N THR A 96 20.89 7.58 -8.94
CA THR A 96 22.35 7.46 -9.14
C THR A 96 22.79 6.70 -10.40
N LYS A 97 21.88 6.06 -11.14
CA LYS A 97 22.23 5.22 -12.31
C LYS A 97 21.25 5.45 -13.46
N HIS A 98 21.76 5.54 -14.70
CA HIS A 98 20.97 5.78 -15.93
C HIS A 98 20.15 4.57 -16.42
N LYS A 99 19.93 3.54 -15.60
CA LYS A 99 19.06 2.41 -15.95
C LYS A 99 18.04 2.20 -14.83
N PRO A 100 16.74 2.05 -15.15
CA PRO A 100 15.74 1.70 -14.15
C PRO A 100 16.12 0.38 -13.51
N VAL A 101 15.84 0.27 -12.21
CA VAL A 101 16.02 -0.99 -11.50
C VAL A 101 14.66 -1.63 -11.43
N VAL A 102 14.43 -2.58 -12.32
CA VAL A 102 13.47 -3.62 -12.05
C VAL A 102 14.09 -4.46 -10.95
N TYR A 103 13.56 -4.35 -9.74
CA TYR A 103 14.19 -4.90 -8.57
C TYR A 103 13.86 -6.39 -8.52
N HIS A 104 14.85 -7.20 -8.90
CA HIS A 104 14.85 -8.61 -8.56
C HIS A 104 15.35 -8.74 -7.11
N LEU A 105 14.47 -8.60 -6.11
CA LEU A 105 14.79 -9.01 -4.73
C LEU A 105 14.91 -10.53 -4.78
N PHE A 106 16.13 -10.99 -5.04
CA PHE A 106 16.61 -12.36 -4.83
C PHE A 106 15.91 -13.50 -5.62
N ASN A 107 15.08 -13.18 -6.61
CA ASN A 107 14.63 -14.09 -7.68
C ASN A 107 14.35 -13.35 -9.00
N LYS A 108 14.35 -14.08 -10.12
CA LYS A 108 14.27 -13.55 -11.50
C LYS A 108 12.90 -12.96 -11.91
N HIS A 109 11.94 -12.84 -10.99
CA HIS A 109 10.55 -12.51 -11.29
C HIS A 109 10.12 -11.20 -10.65
N HIS A 110 9.16 -10.53 -11.28
CA HIS A 110 8.70 -9.19 -10.90
C HIS A 110 7.73 -9.23 -9.72
N PHE A 111 7.67 -8.13 -8.98
CA PHE A 111 6.64 -7.91 -7.97
C PHE A 111 5.25 -7.90 -8.63
N LEU A 112 4.28 -8.55 -8.00
CA LEU A 112 2.91 -8.60 -8.50
C LEU A 112 2.17 -7.25 -8.42
N ASP A 113 2.60 -6.35 -7.54
CA ASP A 113 1.82 -5.18 -7.13
C ASP A 113 2.02 -3.93 -8.01
N ASN A 114 3.21 -3.70 -8.56
CA ASN A 114 3.56 -2.43 -9.23
C ASN A 114 2.61 -2.03 -10.37
N PRO A 115 2.20 -2.94 -11.29
CA PRO A 115 1.26 -2.57 -12.34
C PRO A 115 -0.05 -2.01 -11.79
N PHE A 116 -0.55 -2.57 -10.68
CA PHE A 116 -1.76 -2.08 -10.03
C PHE A 116 -1.56 -0.73 -9.34
N TRP A 117 -0.40 -0.49 -8.72
CA TRP A 117 -0.07 0.84 -8.17
C TRP A 117 0.02 1.90 -9.25
N LEU A 118 0.53 1.56 -10.44
CA LEU A 118 0.59 2.51 -11.55
C LEU A 118 -0.81 2.88 -12.07
N VAL A 119 -1.74 1.92 -12.12
CA VAL A 119 -3.17 2.20 -12.39
C VAL A 119 -3.74 3.15 -11.35
N ARG A 120 -3.47 2.92 -10.07
CA ARG A 120 -3.91 3.79 -8.97
C ARG A 120 -3.32 5.19 -9.06
N LEU A 121 -2.05 5.32 -9.46
CA LEU A 121 -1.42 6.63 -9.70
C LEU A 121 -2.09 7.39 -10.86
N MET A 122 -2.46 6.69 -11.93
CA MET A 122 -3.24 7.27 -13.04
C MET A 122 -4.60 7.77 -12.58
N VAL A 123 -5.30 7.02 -11.71
CA VAL A 123 -6.57 7.46 -11.12
C VAL A 123 -6.39 8.75 -10.33
N LEU A 124 -5.34 8.85 -9.50
CA LEU A 124 -5.05 10.06 -8.72
C LEU A 124 -4.76 11.26 -9.63
N TYR A 125 -4.05 11.04 -10.75
CA TYR A 125 -3.84 12.06 -11.76
C TYR A 125 -5.16 12.51 -12.40
N LEU A 126 -6.00 11.58 -12.84
CA LEU A 126 -7.29 11.88 -13.45
C LEU A 126 -8.22 12.62 -12.48
N GLN A 127 -8.20 12.27 -11.19
CA GLN A 127 -8.96 12.97 -10.15
C GLN A 127 -8.60 14.45 -10.03
N LYS A 128 -7.32 14.81 -10.19
CA LYS A 128 -6.85 16.19 -10.06
C LYS A 128 -6.88 16.97 -11.38
N SER A 129 -6.67 16.31 -12.50
CA SER A 129 -6.54 16.96 -13.81
C SER A 129 -7.80 16.92 -14.67
N ASN A 130 -8.67 15.91 -14.46
CA ASN A 130 -9.69 15.47 -15.41
C ASN A 130 -9.16 15.22 -16.84
N ASN A 131 -7.85 15.01 -17.02
CA ASN A 131 -7.23 14.87 -18.34
C ASN A 131 -7.30 13.42 -18.85
N VAL A 132 -8.48 13.05 -19.35
CA VAL A 132 -8.73 11.72 -19.93
C VAL A 132 -7.85 11.43 -21.15
N ASN A 133 -7.45 12.46 -21.92
CA ASN A 133 -6.58 12.25 -23.09
C ASN A 133 -5.20 11.68 -22.69
N TYR A 134 -4.70 12.00 -21.50
CA TYR A 134 -3.48 11.39 -20.99
C TYR A 134 -3.67 9.92 -20.64
N PHE A 135 -4.85 9.53 -20.12
CA PHE A 135 -5.20 8.12 -19.93
C PHE A 135 -5.28 7.40 -21.27
N ILE A 136 -6.00 7.95 -22.26
CA ILE A 136 -6.12 7.33 -23.61
C ILE A 136 -4.73 7.11 -24.23
N LYS A 137 -3.84 8.10 -24.10
CA LYS A 137 -2.46 8.00 -24.60
C LYS A 137 -1.68 6.83 -23.99
N HIS A 138 -1.92 6.53 -22.71
CA HIS A 138 -1.18 5.54 -21.93
C HIS A 138 -2.03 4.32 -21.55
N GLU A 139 -3.19 4.11 -22.18
CA GLU A 139 -4.09 2.99 -21.91
C GLU A 139 -3.34 1.68 -22.19
N ASP A 140 -2.77 1.56 -23.38
CA ASP A 140 -2.03 0.36 -23.80
C ASP A 140 -0.82 0.08 -22.90
N ASP A 141 -0.10 1.11 -22.44
CA ASP A 141 1.03 0.97 -21.51
C ASP A 141 0.58 0.34 -20.18
N LEU A 142 -0.53 0.82 -19.61
CA LEU A 142 -1.12 0.25 -18.39
C LEU A 142 -1.57 -1.19 -18.60
N LEU A 143 -2.26 -1.46 -19.72
CA LEU A 143 -2.72 -2.81 -20.06
C LEU A 143 -1.55 -3.77 -20.30
N GLN A 144 -0.47 -3.30 -20.92
CA GLN A 144 0.74 -4.08 -21.13
C GLN A 144 1.41 -4.43 -19.80
N GLY A 145 1.44 -3.49 -18.84
CA GLY A 145 1.92 -3.75 -17.49
C GLY A 145 1.12 -4.82 -16.76
N LEU A 146 -0.20 -4.82 -16.89
CA LEU A 146 -1.07 -5.84 -16.29
C LEU A 146 -1.00 -7.19 -17.00
N LYS A 147 -0.66 -7.21 -18.29
CA LYS A 147 -0.44 -8.44 -19.06
C LYS A 147 0.96 -9.01 -18.85
N SER A 148 1.93 -8.18 -18.49
CA SER A 148 3.24 -8.65 -18.03
C SER A 148 3.03 -9.66 -16.91
N GLU A 149 3.79 -10.75 -16.90
CA GLU A 149 3.66 -11.81 -15.89
C GLU A 149 2.30 -12.53 -15.81
N ASN A 150 1.46 -12.45 -16.85
CA ASN A 150 0.14 -13.10 -16.90
C ASN A 150 -0.84 -12.67 -15.78
N LEU A 151 -0.69 -11.47 -15.21
CA LEU A 151 -1.55 -10.99 -14.11
C LEU A 151 -3.02 -10.82 -14.54
N TRP A 152 -3.26 -10.74 -15.84
CA TRP A 152 -4.57 -10.62 -16.48
C TRP A 152 -4.98 -11.82 -17.32
N ASN A 153 -4.42 -13.01 -17.07
CA ASN A 153 -4.86 -14.20 -17.78
C ASN A 153 -6.36 -14.48 -17.48
N ASN A 154 -7.15 -14.63 -18.54
CA ASN A 154 -8.61 -14.82 -18.48
C ASN A 154 -9.02 -16.22 -17.97
N LEU A 155 -8.08 -17.18 -17.92
CA LEU A 155 -8.38 -18.56 -17.51
C LEU A 155 -8.55 -18.69 -15.98
N ASP A 156 -7.82 -17.88 -15.20
CA ASP A 156 -7.94 -17.82 -13.74
C ASP A 156 -7.85 -16.36 -13.27
N LEU A 157 -8.98 -15.80 -12.83
CA LEU A 157 -9.02 -14.42 -12.33
C LEU A 157 -8.20 -14.19 -11.06
N LEU A 158 -8.02 -15.22 -10.24
CA LEU A 158 -7.25 -15.14 -9.00
C LEU A 158 -5.75 -15.09 -9.29
N LEU A 159 -5.08 -14.10 -8.71
CA LEU A 159 -3.63 -14.09 -8.65
C LEU A 159 -3.15 -15.10 -7.61
N GLN A 160 -2.22 -15.94 -8.03
CA GLN A 160 -1.62 -16.98 -7.21
C GLN A 160 -0.11 -17.06 -7.44
N ILE A 161 0.62 -17.45 -6.39
CA ILE A 161 2.07 -17.65 -6.43
C ILE A 161 2.35 -19.15 -6.35
N ASP A 162 2.97 -19.69 -7.40
CA ASP A 162 3.43 -21.08 -7.46
C ASP A 162 4.79 -21.21 -6.78
N GLU A 163 5.02 -22.28 -6.00
CA GLU A 163 6.32 -22.58 -5.38
C GLU A 163 7.48 -22.69 -6.37
N ARG A 164 7.20 -23.06 -7.63
CA ARG A 164 8.19 -23.13 -8.71
C ARG A 164 8.53 -21.76 -9.29
N ASN A 165 7.74 -20.74 -8.96
CA ASN A 165 7.81 -19.40 -9.50
C ASN A 165 7.61 -18.36 -8.39
N LEU A 166 8.42 -18.49 -7.33
CA LEU A 166 8.39 -17.60 -6.17
C LEU A 166 8.67 -16.16 -6.58
N ARG A 167 7.85 -15.28 -6.04
CA ARG A 167 7.85 -13.84 -6.27
C ARG A 167 7.23 -13.14 -5.07
N ASP A 168 7.41 -11.84 -5.00
CA ASP A 168 6.78 -11.00 -4.01
C ASP A 168 5.31 -10.75 -4.32
N ASP A 169 4.44 -10.99 -3.34
CA ASP A 169 3.03 -10.57 -3.37
C ASP A 169 2.93 -9.05 -3.32
N TRP A 170 3.59 -8.43 -2.33
CA TRP A 170 3.41 -7.02 -2.04
C TRP A 170 4.58 -6.47 -1.22
N GLY A 171 4.98 -5.24 -1.51
CA GLY A 171 6.27 -4.71 -1.04
C GLY A 171 6.46 -4.48 0.47
N PHE A 172 5.41 -4.44 1.29
CA PHE A 172 5.57 -4.41 2.76
C PHE A 172 5.63 -5.82 3.38
N THR A 173 5.60 -6.85 2.54
CA THR A 173 5.90 -8.25 2.88
C THR A 173 6.91 -8.85 1.90
N ASP A 174 7.79 -8.03 1.32
CA ASP A 174 8.78 -8.43 0.28
C ASP A 174 9.90 -9.37 0.74
N CYS A 175 9.94 -9.70 2.03
CA CYS A 175 10.85 -10.71 2.56
C CYS A 175 10.12 -12.02 2.88
N ILE A 176 8.79 -12.05 2.77
CA ILE A 176 7.95 -13.13 3.29
C ILE A 176 7.55 -14.06 2.16
N LYS A 177 7.80 -15.37 2.33
CA LYS A 177 7.32 -16.36 1.36
C LYS A 177 5.81 -16.53 1.54
N LYS A 178 5.06 -16.36 0.44
CA LYS A 178 3.62 -16.66 0.35
C LYS A 178 3.35 -17.47 -0.91
N THR A 179 2.51 -18.50 -0.85
CA THR A 179 2.13 -19.33 -2.00
C THR A 179 0.62 -19.59 -2.06
N GLY A 180 0.16 -20.09 -3.19
CA GLY A 180 -1.25 -20.21 -3.51
C GLY A 180 -1.88 -18.85 -3.82
N VAL A 181 -3.18 -18.70 -3.59
CA VAL A 181 -3.89 -17.43 -3.80
C VAL A 181 -3.44 -16.45 -2.72
N VAL A 182 -3.07 -15.21 -3.09
CA VAL A 182 -2.58 -14.19 -2.16
C VAL A 182 -3.52 -12.98 -2.07
N LEU A 183 -3.78 -12.50 -0.86
CA LEU A 183 -4.83 -11.50 -0.62
C LEU A 183 -4.50 -10.13 -1.25
N PHE A 184 -3.33 -9.58 -0.93
CA PHE A 184 -3.07 -8.16 -1.17
C PHE A 184 -3.02 -7.83 -2.66
N SER A 185 -2.30 -8.63 -3.46
CA SER A 185 -2.31 -8.49 -4.92
C SER A 185 -3.70 -8.62 -5.53
N ASN A 186 -4.54 -9.54 -5.05
CA ASN A 186 -5.92 -9.66 -5.56
C ASN A 186 -6.79 -8.45 -5.18
N LEU A 187 -6.58 -7.84 -4.02
CA LEU A 187 -7.25 -6.57 -3.67
C LEU A 187 -6.81 -5.42 -4.58
N LEU A 188 -5.53 -5.36 -4.93
CA LEU A 188 -5.02 -4.38 -5.90
C LEU A 188 -5.57 -4.62 -7.32
N LYS A 189 -5.75 -5.88 -7.71
CA LYS A 189 -6.43 -6.23 -8.96
C LYS A 189 -7.90 -5.80 -8.96
N ILE A 190 -8.63 -6.00 -7.86
CA ILE A 190 -10.00 -5.50 -7.69
C ILE A 190 -10.04 -3.98 -7.84
N ASP A 191 -9.12 -3.28 -7.19
CA ASP A 191 -8.98 -1.83 -7.25
C ASP A 191 -8.76 -1.33 -8.68
N ALA A 192 -7.86 -1.97 -9.42
CA ALA A 192 -7.57 -1.64 -10.82
C ALA A 192 -8.75 -1.94 -11.75
N LEU A 193 -9.39 -3.12 -11.65
CA LEU A 193 -10.56 -3.47 -12.47
C LEU A 193 -11.70 -2.46 -12.26
N ARG A 194 -11.96 -2.09 -11.01
CA ARG A 194 -12.97 -1.08 -10.68
C ARG A 194 -12.58 0.29 -11.23
N SER A 195 -11.31 0.65 -11.14
CA SER A 195 -10.78 1.89 -11.68
C SER A 195 -10.99 1.99 -13.18
N PHE A 196 -10.66 0.94 -13.94
CA PHE A 196 -10.94 0.88 -15.37
C PHE A 196 -12.43 1.00 -15.65
N SER A 197 -13.28 0.24 -14.97
CA SER A 197 -14.73 0.34 -15.14
C SER A 197 -15.19 1.79 -14.98
N ILE A 198 -14.81 2.48 -13.90
CA ILE A 198 -15.19 3.88 -13.67
C ILE A 198 -14.66 4.82 -14.75
N ILE A 199 -13.40 4.65 -15.19
CA ILE A 199 -12.80 5.49 -16.23
C ILE A 199 -13.56 5.30 -17.57
N TYR A 200 -13.82 4.06 -17.99
CA TYR A 200 -14.58 3.80 -19.22
C TYR A 200 -16.03 4.25 -19.13
N GLY A 201 -16.66 4.13 -17.95
CA GLY A 201 -17.98 4.70 -17.71
C GLY A 201 -18.00 6.22 -17.84
N TYR A 202 -16.93 6.90 -17.39
CA TYR A 202 -16.76 8.34 -17.59
C TYR A 202 -16.54 8.74 -19.06
N MET A 203 -15.96 7.84 -19.86
CA MET A 203 -15.75 8.01 -21.30
C MET A 203 -16.95 7.58 -22.17
N ASP A 204 -18.04 7.08 -21.57
CA ASP A 204 -19.20 6.47 -22.25
C ASP A 204 -18.85 5.23 -23.10
N GLU A 205 -17.76 4.53 -22.75
CA GLU A 205 -17.30 3.28 -23.38
C GLU A 205 -18.00 2.06 -22.73
N LYS A 206 -19.28 1.85 -23.08
CA LYS A 206 -20.17 0.90 -22.39
C LYS A 206 -19.65 -0.53 -22.35
N ASP A 207 -19.17 -1.07 -23.46
CA ASP A 207 -18.70 -2.46 -23.53
C ASP A 207 -17.50 -2.69 -22.61
N LYS A 208 -16.54 -1.75 -22.59
CA LYS A 208 -15.39 -1.81 -21.67
C LYS A 208 -15.82 -1.63 -20.21
N TYR A 209 -16.74 -0.70 -19.94
CA TYR A 209 -17.30 -0.49 -18.60
C TYR A 209 -17.89 -1.79 -18.03
N GLU A 210 -18.73 -2.48 -18.81
CA GLU A 210 -19.39 -3.72 -18.42
C GLU A 210 -18.38 -4.85 -18.23
N PHE A 211 -17.46 -5.02 -19.18
CA PHE A 211 -16.39 -6.02 -19.09
C PHE A 211 -15.62 -5.93 -17.77
N TYR A 212 -15.06 -4.75 -17.44
CA TYR A 212 -14.28 -4.60 -16.21
C TYR A 212 -15.12 -4.74 -14.94
N ARG A 213 -16.38 -4.32 -14.98
CA ARG A 213 -17.32 -4.47 -13.85
C ARG A 213 -17.62 -5.93 -13.57
N GLU A 214 -17.84 -6.74 -14.60
CA GLU A 214 -18.10 -8.17 -14.48
C GLU A 214 -16.88 -8.92 -13.94
N GLN A 215 -15.70 -8.66 -14.51
CA GLN A 215 -14.44 -9.25 -14.04
C GLN A 215 -14.15 -8.91 -12.58
N CYS A 216 -14.42 -7.66 -12.17
CA CYS A 216 -14.30 -7.22 -10.78
C CYS A 216 -15.25 -8.02 -9.86
N SER A 217 -16.51 -8.18 -10.28
CA SER A 217 -17.54 -8.90 -9.51
C SER A 217 -17.21 -10.39 -9.34
N GLU A 218 -16.73 -11.03 -10.42
CA GLU A 218 -16.31 -12.44 -10.39
C GLU A 218 -15.09 -12.65 -9.48
N LEU A 219 -14.09 -11.78 -9.57
CA LEU A 219 -12.90 -11.84 -8.70
C LEU A 219 -13.27 -11.68 -7.22
N VAL A 220 -14.15 -10.72 -6.90
CA VAL A 220 -14.65 -10.53 -5.53
C VAL A 220 -15.34 -11.79 -4.99
N ALA A 221 -16.12 -12.49 -5.81
CA ALA A 221 -16.76 -13.74 -5.41
C ALA A 221 -15.74 -14.86 -5.15
N LYS A 222 -14.66 -14.92 -5.94
CA LYS A 222 -13.59 -15.93 -5.82
C LYS A 222 -12.67 -15.72 -4.61
N LEU A 223 -12.62 -14.51 -4.04
CA LEU A 223 -11.80 -14.21 -2.85
C LEU A 223 -12.18 -15.02 -1.60
N ASP A 224 -13.38 -15.60 -1.52
CA ASP A 224 -13.85 -16.35 -0.36
C ASP A 224 -12.99 -17.60 -0.05
N VAL A 225 -12.14 -18.05 -0.98
CA VAL A 225 -11.12 -19.09 -0.69
C VAL A 225 -10.14 -18.70 0.42
N LEU A 226 -9.94 -17.40 0.64
CA LEU A 226 -9.10 -16.84 1.71
C LEU A 226 -9.87 -16.56 3.00
N TRP A 227 -11.20 -16.72 3.02
CA TRP A 227 -12.03 -16.29 4.14
C TRP A 227 -11.93 -17.23 5.33
N ASP A 228 -11.70 -16.66 6.51
CA ASP A 228 -11.85 -17.34 7.78
C ASP A 228 -13.20 -17.00 8.43
N PRO A 229 -14.13 -17.96 8.58
CA PRO A 229 -15.44 -17.68 9.18
C PRO A 229 -15.38 -17.45 10.69
N HIS A 230 -14.36 -17.93 11.39
CA HIS A 230 -14.24 -17.80 12.84
C HIS A 230 -13.76 -16.39 13.23
N GLU A 231 -12.71 -15.92 12.59
CA GLU A 231 -12.17 -14.57 12.76
C GLU A 231 -12.97 -13.53 11.97
N SER A 232 -13.77 -13.95 11.00
CA SER A 232 -14.46 -13.05 10.06
C SER A 232 -13.49 -12.12 9.32
N LEU A 233 -12.36 -12.67 8.89
CA LEU A 233 -11.26 -11.98 8.21
C LEU A 233 -10.64 -12.89 7.14
N TYR A 234 -9.96 -12.30 6.18
CA TYR A 234 -9.19 -13.03 5.16
C TYR A 234 -7.78 -13.38 5.64
N TYR A 235 -7.30 -14.56 5.27
CA TYR A 235 -5.90 -14.94 5.34
C TYR A 235 -5.08 -14.20 4.26
N SER A 236 -3.78 -13.99 4.48
CA SER A 236 -2.85 -13.41 3.49
C SER A 236 -2.60 -14.32 2.29
N ALA A 237 -2.69 -15.64 2.49
CA ALA A 237 -2.40 -16.64 1.46
C ALA A 237 -3.18 -17.93 1.70
N THR A 238 -3.39 -18.77 0.68
CA THR A 238 -4.07 -20.07 0.88
C THR A 238 -3.16 -21.18 1.39
N GLU A 239 -1.86 -21.10 1.12
CA GLU A 239 -0.86 -22.12 1.45
C GLU A 239 0.22 -21.56 2.38
N VAL A 240 1.47 -21.42 1.91
CA VAL A 240 2.56 -20.84 2.71
C VAL A 240 2.22 -19.38 3.03
N GLY A 241 2.47 -18.98 4.27
CA GLY A 241 2.08 -17.65 4.74
C GLY A 241 0.58 -17.49 4.97
N ARG A 242 -0.19 -18.56 5.17
CA ARG A 242 -1.61 -18.48 5.58
C ARG A 242 -1.77 -17.98 7.03
N LYS A 243 -1.78 -16.67 7.23
CA LYS A 243 -2.05 -15.99 8.52
C LYS A 243 -3.10 -14.89 8.31
N ILE A 244 -3.81 -14.49 9.36
CA ILE A 244 -4.77 -13.36 9.26
C ILE A 244 -4.01 -12.08 8.92
N ASP A 245 -4.36 -11.44 7.80
CA ASP A 245 -3.68 -10.24 7.29
C ASP A 245 -4.43 -8.97 7.70
N ILE A 246 -3.93 -8.27 8.72
CA ILE A 246 -4.58 -7.05 9.22
C ILE A 246 -4.61 -5.96 8.15
N TRP A 247 -3.53 -5.82 7.38
CA TRP A 247 -3.40 -4.75 6.40
C TRP A 247 -4.28 -5.02 5.20
N GLY A 248 -4.25 -6.24 4.66
CA GLY A 248 -5.12 -6.64 3.55
C GLY A 248 -6.60 -6.49 3.90
N ASN A 249 -7.03 -6.93 5.08
CA ASN A 249 -8.43 -6.76 5.50
C ASN A 249 -8.81 -5.27 5.69
N ALA A 250 -7.94 -4.44 6.27
CA ALA A 250 -8.21 -3.01 6.40
C ALA A 250 -8.24 -2.31 5.02
N PHE A 251 -7.33 -2.68 4.13
CA PHE A 251 -7.27 -2.16 2.77
C PHE A 251 -8.52 -2.54 1.97
N ALA A 252 -9.02 -3.78 2.09
CA ALA A 252 -10.27 -4.23 1.48
C ALA A 252 -11.46 -3.34 1.88
N VAL A 253 -11.55 -2.96 3.16
CA VAL A 253 -12.58 -2.02 3.62
C VAL A 253 -12.34 -0.61 3.06
N TYR A 254 -11.09 -0.13 3.05
CA TYR A 254 -10.73 1.20 2.58
C TYR A 254 -11.06 1.43 1.09
N ILE A 255 -10.76 0.46 0.22
CA ILE A 255 -11.07 0.57 -1.22
C ILE A 255 -12.52 0.20 -1.54
N ASN A 256 -13.34 -0.10 -0.53
CA ASN A 256 -14.68 -0.66 -0.65
C ASN A 256 -14.72 -1.94 -1.53
N ALA A 257 -13.76 -2.85 -1.38
CA ALA A 257 -13.57 -4.00 -2.26
C ALA A 257 -14.78 -4.96 -2.31
N LEU A 258 -15.59 -4.99 -1.26
CA LEU A 258 -16.53 -6.09 -1.00
C LEU A 258 -17.97 -5.56 -0.86
N PRO A 259 -18.98 -6.44 -0.97
CA PRO A 259 -20.33 -6.05 -0.62
C PRO A 259 -20.42 -5.55 0.83
N GLU A 260 -21.24 -4.53 1.02
CA GLU A 260 -21.36 -3.77 2.27
C GLU A 260 -21.49 -4.65 3.55
N PRO A 261 -22.29 -5.73 3.58
CA PRO A 261 -22.37 -6.59 4.77
C PRO A 261 -21.06 -7.31 5.11
N ARG A 262 -20.26 -7.70 4.11
CA ARG A 262 -18.95 -8.34 4.31
C ARG A 262 -17.96 -7.33 4.88
N GLU A 263 -17.96 -6.11 4.35
CA GLU A 263 -17.09 -5.04 4.83
C GLU A 263 -17.38 -4.65 6.27
N ARG A 264 -18.67 -4.55 6.67
CA ARG A 264 -19.01 -4.29 8.07
C ARG A 264 -18.51 -5.40 9.00
N LYS A 265 -18.62 -6.67 8.58
CA LYS A 265 -18.09 -7.80 9.37
C LYS A 265 -16.59 -7.68 9.59
N ILE A 266 -15.84 -7.37 8.53
CA ILE A 266 -14.38 -7.16 8.60
C ILE A 266 -14.06 -5.97 9.49
N ALA A 267 -14.68 -4.81 9.25
CA ALA A 267 -14.48 -3.60 10.05
C ALA A 267 -14.71 -3.86 11.55
N ASN A 268 -15.82 -4.53 11.90
CA ASN A 268 -16.13 -4.91 13.27
C ASN A 268 -15.09 -5.88 13.85
N SER A 269 -14.67 -6.91 13.10
CA SER A 269 -13.68 -7.88 13.59
C SER A 269 -12.31 -7.23 13.83
N ILE A 270 -11.83 -6.39 12.91
CA ILE A 270 -10.58 -5.64 13.08
C ILE A 270 -10.68 -4.74 14.32
N PHE A 271 -11.80 -4.02 14.50
CA PHE A 271 -12.01 -3.16 15.66
C PHE A 271 -12.06 -3.93 16.98
N LEU A 272 -12.79 -5.05 17.05
CA LEU A 272 -12.89 -5.88 18.26
C LEU A 272 -11.55 -6.50 18.66
N ASN A 273 -10.68 -6.79 17.68
CA ASN A 273 -9.37 -7.38 17.90
C ASN A 273 -8.21 -6.36 18.01
N ARG A 274 -8.50 -5.04 18.03
CA ARG A 274 -7.48 -3.97 17.96
C ARG A 274 -6.34 -4.09 18.95
N ASP A 275 -6.61 -4.52 20.19
CA ASP A 275 -5.60 -4.64 21.24
C ASP A 275 -4.55 -5.72 20.94
N LYS A 276 -4.81 -6.59 19.95
CA LYS A 276 -3.89 -7.62 19.47
C LYS A 276 -2.90 -7.10 18.43
N PHE A 277 -3.09 -5.93 17.82
CA PHE A 277 -2.20 -5.47 16.72
C PHE A 277 -1.94 -3.97 16.68
N VAL A 278 -2.61 -3.17 17.52
CA VAL A 278 -2.41 -1.73 17.63
C VAL A 278 -1.46 -1.40 18.79
N TRP A 279 -0.51 -0.50 18.56
CA TRP A 279 0.31 0.12 19.60
C TRP A 279 0.57 1.59 19.26
N ASN A 280 0.08 2.52 20.10
CA ASN A 280 0.21 3.96 19.91
C ASN A 280 -0.18 4.41 18.48
N GLY A 281 -1.33 3.95 17.99
CA GLY A 281 -1.81 4.23 16.64
C GLY A 281 -1.12 3.48 15.49
N GLN A 282 0.00 2.79 15.76
CA GLN A 282 0.73 2.00 14.76
C GLN A 282 0.24 0.55 14.73
N ILE A 283 0.41 -0.12 13.59
CA ILE A 283 -0.30 -1.35 13.23
C ILE A 283 0.69 -2.46 12.84
N ARG A 284 0.51 -3.68 13.37
CA ARG A 284 1.23 -4.88 12.89
C ARG A 284 0.56 -5.49 11.66
N HIS A 285 1.33 -6.18 10.82
CA HIS A 285 0.78 -7.02 9.74
C HIS A 285 -0.10 -8.16 10.27
N LEU A 286 0.33 -8.77 11.38
CA LEU A 286 -0.30 -9.92 12.02
C LEU A 286 -0.65 -9.61 13.48
N TYR A 287 -1.49 -10.43 14.10
CA TYR A 287 -1.69 -10.37 15.56
C TYR A 287 -0.37 -10.52 16.34
N ARG A 288 -0.32 -9.89 17.50
CA ARG A 288 0.82 -9.96 18.43
C ARG A 288 1.05 -11.42 18.85
N GLY A 289 2.31 -11.83 18.80
CA GLY A 289 2.71 -13.22 19.07
C GLY A 289 2.61 -14.14 17.86
N VAL A 290 2.02 -13.67 16.75
CA VAL A 290 2.04 -14.36 15.46
C VAL A 290 3.13 -13.75 14.59
N PHE A 291 3.85 -14.62 13.90
CA PHE A 291 5.01 -14.30 13.08
C PHE A 291 4.95 -15.06 11.75
N TRP A 292 5.74 -14.57 10.79
CA TRP A 292 5.99 -15.27 9.55
C TRP A 292 7.02 -16.37 9.78
N ASP A 293 6.76 -17.54 9.21
CA ASP A 293 7.55 -18.76 9.42
C ASP A 293 8.52 -19.04 8.26
N GLU A 294 8.19 -18.59 7.04
CA GLU A 294 8.98 -18.79 5.83
C GLU A 294 9.28 -17.45 5.13
N PHE A 295 10.49 -17.35 4.57
CA PHE A 295 11.00 -16.15 3.92
C PHE A 295 11.43 -16.47 2.50
N LEU A 296 11.42 -15.47 1.63
CA LEU A 296 11.97 -15.64 0.30
C LEU A 296 13.48 -15.89 0.36
N PRO A 297 14.04 -16.70 -0.56
CA PRO A 297 15.47 -16.99 -0.58
C PRO A 297 16.30 -15.71 -0.55
N GLY A 298 17.25 -15.59 0.37
CA GLY A 298 18.13 -14.41 0.50
C GLY A 298 17.56 -13.25 1.33
N ALA A 299 16.27 -13.28 1.68
CA ALA A 299 15.62 -12.29 2.53
C ALA A 299 15.60 -12.67 4.03
N GLU A 300 16.11 -13.85 4.39
CA GLU A 300 16.00 -14.39 5.75
C GLU A 300 16.64 -13.45 6.76
N ASN A 301 17.80 -12.88 6.44
CA ASN A 301 18.50 -11.97 7.36
C ASN A 301 17.75 -10.65 7.60
N LEU A 302 16.86 -10.24 6.70
CA LEU A 302 16.09 -9.00 6.82
C LEU A 302 14.83 -9.16 7.69
N ALA A 303 14.23 -10.37 7.70
CA ALA A 303 12.91 -10.59 8.32
C ALA A 303 12.87 -11.73 9.38
N LYS A 304 13.95 -12.50 9.58
CA LYS A 304 13.97 -13.58 10.60
C LYS A 304 13.87 -13.09 12.04
N HIS A 305 14.21 -11.83 12.30
CA HIS A 305 14.21 -11.29 13.65
C HIS A 305 12.78 -10.92 14.06
N LEU A 306 12.27 -11.63 15.08
CA LEU A 306 10.94 -11.38 15.65
C LEU A 306 10.81 -9.94 16.12
N ASN A 307 9.63 -9.37 15.93
CA ASN A 307 9.29 -8.01 16.34
C ASN A 307 10.13 -6.92 15.68
N THR A 308 10.66 -7.21 14.49
CA THR A 308 11.38 -6.22 13.66
C THR A 308 10.84 -6.24 12.24
N TYR A 309 10.95 -5.10 11.56
CA TYR A 309 10.58 -4.93 10.16
C TYR A 309 9.24 -5.60 9.80
N GLN A 310 9.22 -6.49 8.82
CA GLN A 310 7.99 -7.15 8.34
C GLN A 310 7.49 -8.24 9.29
N ASN A 311 8.36 -8.78 10.15
CA ASN A 311 8.03 -9.88 11.06
C ASN A 311 7.71 -9.40 12.48
N GLY A 312 6.71 -8.51 12.57
CA GLY A 312 6.08 -8.13 13.84
C GLY A 312 6.41 -6.75 14.39
N ALA A 313 7.10 -5.88 13.65
CA ALA A 313 7.11 -4.45 13.99
C ALA A 313 5.74 -3.80 13.72
N TYR A 314 5.53 -2.65 14.34
CA TYR A 314 4.37 -1.78 14.13
C TYR A 314 4.71 -0.70 13.11
N TRP A 315 3.75 -0.39 12.24
CA TRP A 315 3.92 0.56 11.14
C TRP A 315 2.83 1.63 11.17
N GLY A 316 3.22 2.85 10.81
CA GLY A 316 2.27 3.96 10.64
C GLY A 316 1.53 3.93 9.30
N THR A 317 2.17 3.38 8.27
CA THR A 317 1.67 3.32 6.88
C THR A 317 0.20 2.87 6.77
N PRO A 318 -0.22 1.71 7.30
CA PRO A 318 -1.61 1.23 7.15
C PRO A 318 -2.60 1.92 8.09
N ALA A 319 -2.16 2.83 8.98
CA ALA A 319 -3.01 3.38 10.03
C ALA A 319 -4.20 4.18 9.46
N GLY A 320 -4.06 4.77 8.25
CA GLY A 320 -5.18 5.38 7.54
C GLY A 320 -6.26 4.36 7.15
N TRP A 321 -5.88 3.21 6.61
CA TRP A 321 -6.81 2.14 6.24
C TRP A 321 -7.50 1.55 7.47
N VAL A 322 -6.75 1.33 8.56
CA VAL A 322 -7.31 0.84 9.83
C VAL A 322 -8.21 1.89 10.48
N ALA A 323 -7.84 3.16 10.46
CA ALA A 323 -8.67 4.25 10.98
C ALA A 323 -10.01 4.31 10.23
N TYR A 324 -10.00 4.16 8.90
CA TYR A 324 -11.22 4.09 8.10
C TYR A 324 -12.11 2.90 8.51
N ALA A 325 -11.53 1.71 8.67
CA ALA A 325 -12.26 0.53 9.13
C ALA A 325 -12.82 0.71 10.56
N PHE A 326 -12.04 1.30 11.47
CA PHE A 326 -12.49 1.61 12.83
C PHE A 326 -13.66 2.59 12.84
N GLU A 327 -13.59 3.66 12.04
CA GLU A 327 -14.66 4.65 11.95
C GLU A 327 -15.96 4.01 11.42
N LYS A 328 -15.86 3.08 10.46
CA LYS A 328 -17.00 2.30 9.93
C LYS A 328 -17.60 1.35 10.97
N ALA A 329 -16.77 0.79 11.87
CA ALA A 329 -17.21 -0.11 12.93
C ALA A 329 -17.82 0.63 14.12
N LYS A 330 -17.20 1.73 14.55
CA LYS A 330 -17.59 2.54 15.69
C LYS A 330 -17.19 3.99 15.44
N ALA A 331 -18.18 4.87 15.32
CA ALA A 331 -17.95 6.31 15.16
C ALA A 331 -16.99 6.86 16.23
N GLY A 332 -16.01 7.64 15.79
CA GLY A 332 -14.94 8.20 16.62
C GLY A 332 -13.73 7.27 16.86
N ALA A 333 -13.85 5.95 16.65
CA ALA A 333 -12.73 5.05 16.89
C ALA A 333 -11.57 5.25 15.91
N GLY A 334 -11.86 5.64 14.66
CA GLY A 334 -10.83 5.99 13.69
C GLY A 334 -10.10 7.27 14.09
N ARG A 335 -10.83 8.26 14.60
CA ARG A 335 -10.26 9.49 15.17
C ARG A 335 -9.30 9.20 16.31
N ASP A 336 -9.70 8.37 17.27
CA ASP A 336 -8.88 8.06 18.45
C ASP A 336 -7.56 7.39 18.05
N LEU A 337 -7.60 6.42 17.12
CA LEU A 337 -6.41 5.78 16.56
C LEU A 337 -5.43 6.80 15.94
N LEU A 338 -5.96 7.76 15.18
CA LEU A 338 -5.14 8.79 14.54
C LEU A 338 -4.56 9.78 15.55
N ILE A 339 -5.30 10.12 16.60
CA ILE A 339 -4.78 10.97 17.70
C ILE A 339 -3.61 10.27 18.39
N ASP A 340 -3.72 8.98 18.67
CA ASP A 340 -2.64 8.20 19.29
C ASP A 340 -1.40 8.17 18.38
N LEU A 341 -1.59 7.95 17.08
CA LEU A 341 -0.51 7.95 16.09
C LEU A 341 0.22 9.29 16.03
N LEU A 342 -0.54 10.39 15.93
CA LEU A 342 0.04 11.73 15.83
C LEU A 342 0.70 12.18 17.13
N SER A 343 0.16 11.77 18.29
CA SER A 343 0.81 11.97 19.59
C SER A 343 2.15 11.24 19.62
N PHE A 344 2.18 9.98 19.19
CA PHE A 344 3.42 9.22 19.09
C PHE A 344 4.45 9.91 18.17
N TYR A 345 4.04 10.41 17.01
CA TYR A 345 4.93 11.11 16.08
C TYR A 345 5.49 12.41 16.63
N LYS A 346 4.70 13.19 17.39
CA LYS A 346 5.19 14.40 18.05
C LYS A 346 6.32 14.10 19.04
N GLU A 347 6.20 13.01 19.79
CA GLU A 347 7.19 12.63 20.80
C GLU A 347 8.40 11.87 20.24
N ASN A 348 8.15 10.99 19.26
CA ASN A 348 9.11 9.97 18.88
C ASN A 348 9.68 10.16 17.48
N GLY A 349 9.06 10.99 16.64
CA GLY A 349 9.33 11.12 15.20
C GLY A 349 8.53 10.15 14.34
N ILE A 350 8.60 10.35 13.02
CA ILE A 350 7.92 9.52 12.01
C ILE A 350 8.93 8.55 11.45
N TYR A 351 8.64 7.25 11.56
CA TYR A 351 9.51 6.16 11.14
C TYR A 351 8.74 5.20 10.24
N GLU A 352 9.47 4.44 9.46
CA GLU A 352 8.91 3.36 8.65
C GLU A 352 8.22 2.31 9.52
N CYS A 353 8.96 1.78 10.50
CA CYS A 353 8.39 0.87 11.49
C CYS A 353 9.10 0.97 12.84
N THR A 354 8.39 0.55 13.89
CA THR A 354 8.86 0.63 15.26
C THR A 354 8.42 -0.56 16.12
N TYR A 355 9.09 -0.79 17.24
CA TYR A 355 8.66 -1.77 18.23
C TYR A 355 8.98 -1.30 19.66
N PRO A 356 8.08 -1.48 20.65
CA PRO A 356 8.23 -0.90 21.99
C PRO A 356 9.48 -1.31 22.76
N GLU A 357 10.06 -2.48 22.46
CA GLU A 357 11.24 -3.00 23.16
C GLU A 357 12.52 -2.92 22.32
N PRO A 358 13.68 -2.74 22.97
CA PRO A 358 14.97 -2.81 22.30
C PRO A 358 15.34 -4.25 21.94
N MET A 359 16.07 -4.44 20.84
CA MET A 359 16.81 -5.69 20.64
C MET A 359 17.87 -5.84 21.76
N SER A 360 17.79 -6.90 22.58
CA SER A 360 18.78 -7.17 23.65
C SER A 360 20.19 -7.41 23.05
N LYS A 361 21.36 -7.09 23.65
CA LYS A 361 21.77 -6.90 25.06
C LYS A 361 22.88 -5.83 25.31
N ILE A 362 23.23 -4.93 24.36
CA ILE A 362 24.44 -4.05 24.47
C ILE A 362 24.16 -2.52 24.56
N ARG A 363 22.92 -2.04 24.67
CA ARG A 363 22.64 -0.61 24.89
C ARG A 363 21.64 -0.39 26.01
N LYS A 364 22.09 -0.59 27.25
CA LYS A 364 21.26 -0.51 28.45
C LYS A 364 21.53 0.70 29.36
N MET A 365 22.23 1.74 28.89
CA MET A 365 22.62 2.83 29.80
C MET A 365 21.87 4.16 29.69
N PHE A 366 21.27 4.58 28.56
CA PHE A 366 20.47 5.82 28.56
C PHE A 366 19.33 5.80 27.52
N SER A 367 18.12 6.19 27.97
CA SER A 367 16.85 6.41 27.23
C SER A 367 16.03 5.19 26.77
N ARG A 368 14.70 5.38 26.71
CA ARG A 368 13.63 4.42 26.34
C ARG A 368 13.87 3.88 24.92
N ASN A 369 14.53 2.74 24.79
CA ASN A 369 15.00 2.24 23.48
C ASN A 369 13.91 1.48 22.71
N ILE A 370 13.00 2.23 22.07
CA ILE A 370 12.10 1.75 21.03
C ILE A 370 12.95 1.34 19.80
N TYR A 371 12.73 0.16 19.23
CA TYR A 371 13.28 -0.17 17.90
C TYR A 371 12.66 0.77 16.87
N LYS A 372 13.47 1.36 16.00
CA LYS A 372 13.03 2.30 14.96
C LYS A 372 13.79 2.03 13.68
N LYS A 373 13.07 1.87 12.56
CA LYS A 373 13.64 1.73 11.22
C LYS A 373 13.29 2.95 10.39
N CYS A 374 14.27 3.45 9.62
CA CYS A 374 14.15 4.52 8.62
C CYS A 374 13.35 5.76 9.10
N PRO A 375 14.01 6.81 9.63
CA PRO A 375 13.32 8.05 10.00
C PRO A 375 12.80 8.79 8.76
N HIS A 376 11.82 9.68 8.97
CA HIS A 376 11.23 10.51 7.93
C HIS A 376 10.60 9.71 6.78
N TYR A 377 10.04 8.54 7.09
CA TYR A 377 9.33 7.72 6.11
C TYR A 377 7.99 8.35 5.73
N VAL A 378 7.82 8.64 4.45
CA VAL A 378 6.75 9.51 3.94
C VAL A 378 5.38 8.85 4.07
N ALA A 379 5.27 7.58 3.68
CA ALA A 379 4.00 6.85 3.66
C ALA A 379 3.37 6.71 5.05
N SER A 380 4.20 6.71 6.12
CA SER A 380 3.76 6.66 7.51
C SER A 380 2.90 7.84 7.95
N LEU A 381 2.96 8.99 7.25
CA LEU A 381 2.05 10.12 7.48
C LEU A 381 1.12 10.37 6.29
N ALA A 382 1.57 10.10 5.06
CA ALA A 382 0.79 10.37 3.85
C ALA A 382 -0.54 9.61 3.80
N LEU A 383 -0.53 8.30 4.07
CA LEU A 383 -1.74 7.48 4.03
C LEU A 383 -2.70 7.78 5.19
N PRO A 384 -2.25 7.94 6.45
CA PRO A 384 -3.12 8.44 7.51
C PRO A 384 -3.75 9.80 7.19
N ALA A 385 -2.98 10.73 6.61
CA ALA A 385 -3.48 12.06 6.26
C ALA A 385 -4.64 12.03 5.25
N ARG A 386 -4.68 11.02 4.36
CA ARG A 386 -5.76 10.87 3.36
C ARG A 386 -7.15 10.72 3.97
N VAL A 387 -7.28 10.11 5.14
CA VAL A 387 -8.60 9.95 5.78
C VAL A 387 -8.96 11.09 6.71
N MET A 388 -8.06 12.06 6.90
CA MET A 388 -8.23 13.21 7.78
C MET A 388 -8.88 14.40 7.06
N LYS A 389 -9.82 15.07 7.73
CA LYS A 389 -10.29 16.41 7.37
C LYS A 389 -9.26 17.43 7.86
N LEU A 390 -8.27 17.74 7.02
CA LEU A 390 -7.19 18.69 7.33
C LEU A 390 -7.54 20.13 6.99
#